data_AF-S9VET9-F1
#
_entry.id   AF-S9VET9-F1
#
_cell.length_a   1.000
_cell.length_b   1.000
_cell.length_c   1.000
_cell.angle_alpha   90.00
_cell.angle_beta   90.00
_cell.angle_gamma   90.00
#
_symmetry.space_group_name_H-M   'P 1'
#
loop_
_entity.id
_entity.type
_entity.pdbx_description
1 polymer ?
#
loop_
_entity_poly.entity_id
_entity_poly.type
_entity_poly.pdbx_seq_one_letter_code
_entity_poly.pdbx_strand_id
1 'polypeptide(L)'
;MPRAYYKPFTVYEEVVGFHNAKRNAYIFCGLFFGGILFKCLLMSKYSSVVNPDLNDGLALEDDPRYRAAMQERAELVYTTGSRDAMQKAIRKRRLEPPPA
;
A
#
# COMPACT_ATOMS: atom_id res chain seq x y z
N MET A 1 41.44 -24.57 39.65
CA MET A 1 40.76 -24.91 38.37
C MET A 1 40.50 -23.61 37.61
N PRO A 2 41.11 -23.37 36.43
CA PRO A 2 40.83 -22.16 35.67
C PRO A 2 39.49 -22.34 34.94
N ARG A 3 38.52 -21.44 35.19
CA ARG A 3 37.23 -21.44 34.50
C ARG A 3 37.41 -20.87 33.10
N ALA A 4 37.13 -21.68 32.09
CA ALA A 4 37.00 -21.25 30.71
C ALA A 4 35.85 -20.24 30.59
N TYR A 5 36.16 -18.98 30.29
CA TYR A 5 35.18 -17.98 29.83
C TYR A 5 35.81 -17.07 28.78
N TYR A 6 36.23 -17.65 27.65
CA TYR A 6 36.37 -16.89 26.41
C TYR A 6 34.96 -16.73 25.81
N LYS A 7 34.17 -15.80 26.36
CA LYS A 7 33.03 -15.27 25.61
C LYS A 7 33.60 -14.10 24.81
N PRO A 8 33.58 -14.11 23.47
CA PRO A 8 34.11 -13.00 22.70
C PRO A 8 33.29 -11.77 23.09
N PHE A 9 33.91 -10.86 23.84
CA PHE A 9 33.31 -9.57 24.09
C PHE A 9 33.21 -8.87 22.74
N THR A 10 32.05 -8.32 22.45
CA THR A 10 31.95 -7.42 21.28
C THR A 10 32.87 -6.23 21.53
N VAL A 11 33.48 -5.63 20.50
CA VAL A 11 34.37 -4.45 20.64
C VAL A 11 33.71 -3.36 21.49
N TYR A 12 32.38 -3.25 21.42
CA TYR A 12 31.58 -2.36 22.23
C TYR A 12 31.56 -2.70 23.74
N GLU A 13 31.47 -3.99 24.09
CA GLU A 13 31.53 -4.45 25.49
C GLU A 13 32.92 -4.25 26.10
N GLU A 14 34.00 -4.34 25.31
CA GLU A 14 35.36 -4.06 25.77
C GLU A 14 35.57 -2.57 26.09
N VAL A 15 34.98 -1.69 25.28
CA VAL A 15 35.14 -0.22 25.44
C VAL A 15 34.26 0.33 26.57
N VAL A 16 33.02 -0.14 26.69
CA VAL A 16 32.03 0.46 27.60
C VAL A 16 31.83 -0.38 28.88
N GLY A 17 32.29 -1.63 28.86
CA GLY A 17 32.12 -2.60 29.95
C GLY A 17 30.76 -3.30 29.89
N PHE A 18 30.74 -4.58 30.29
CA PHE A 18 29.58 -5.47 30.18
C PHE A 18 28.31 -4.94 30.86
N HIS A 19 28.44 -4.31 32.04
CA HIS A 19 27.30 -3.76 32.77
C HIS A 19 26.62 -2.60 32.02
N ASN A 20 27.43 -1.71 31.44
CA ASN A 20 26.93 -0.57 30.67
C ASN A 20 26.40 -1.00 29.30
N ALA A 21 27.06 -1.96 28.65
CA ALA A 21 26.56 -2.54 27.40
C ALA A 21 25.17 -3.16 27.57
N LYS A 22 24.95 -3.89 28.68
CA LYS A 22 23.64 -4.46 29.03
C LYS A 22 22.58 -3.36 29.25
N ARG A 23 22.91 -2.29 29.98
CA ARG A 23 21.98 -1.15 30.18
C ARG A 23 21.62 -0.47 28.86
N ASN A 24 22.61 -0.24 28.01
CA ASN A 24 22.42 0.42 26.72
C ASN A 24 21.57 -0.43 25.77
N ALA A 25 21.75 -1.76 25.78
CA ALA A 25 20.93 -2.68 25.00
C ALA A 25 19.43 -2.53 25.33
N TYR A 26 19.05 -2.39 26.61
CA TYR A 26 17.65 -2.16 26.98
C TYR A 26 17.11 -0.83 26.46
N ILE A 27 17.93 0.22 26.46
CA ILE A 27 17.55 1.54 25.93
C ILE A 27 17.35 1.46 24.41
N PHE A 28 18.27 0.83 23.69
CA PHE A 28 18.15 0.63 22.24
C PHE A 28 16.93 -0.22 21.87
N CYS A 29 16.69 -1.32 22.58
CA CYS A 29 15.49 -2.13 22.38
C CYS A 29 14.22 -1.31 22.67
N GLY A 30 14.19 -0.53 23.75
CA GLY A 30 13.04 0.33 24.08
C GLY A 30 12.76 1.37 22.99
N LEU A 31 13.79 2.04 22.47
CA LEU A 31 13.65 3.01 21.38
C LEU A 31 13.20 2.34 20.07
N PHE A 32 13.74 1.17 19.75
CA PHE A 32 13.39 0.44 18.53
C PHE A 32 11.94 -0.05 18.56
N PHE A 33 11.53 -0.75 19.62
CA PHE A 33 10.15 -1.24 19.76
C PHE A 33 9.16 -0.08 19.96
N GLY A 34 9.53 0.94 20.74
CA GLY A 34 8.73 2.15 20.91
C GLY A 34 8.54 2.89 19.59
N GLY A 35 9.58 3.02 18.77
CA GLY A 35 9.51 3.61 17.44
C GLY A 35 8.63 2.80 16.47
N ILE A 36 8.70 1.47 16.51
CA ILE A 36 7.81 0.61 15.72
C ILE A 36 6.36 0.77 16.15
N LEU A 37 6.07 0.74 17.46
CA LEU A 37 4.72 0.94 17.98
C LEU A 37 4.18 2.32 17.61
N PHE A 38 4.99 3.37 17.76
CA PHE A 38 4.63 4.73 17.36
C PHE A 38 4.31 4.81 15.86
N LYS A 39 5.12 4.17 15.01
CA LYS A 39 4.85 4.09 13.57
C LYS A 39 3.55 3.35 13.27
N CYS A 40 3.28 2.22 13.94
CA CYS A 40 2.02 1.49 13.79
C CYS A 40 0.81 2.32 14.22
N LEU A 41 0.91 3.08 15.31
CA LEU A 41 -0.16 3.97 15.77
C LEU A 41 -0.42 5.12 14.78
N LEU A 42 0.65 5.74 14.27
CA LEU A 42 0.52 6.76 13.22
C LEU A 42 -0.11 6.14 11.97
N MET A 43 0.40 5.01 11.49
CA MET A 43 -0.15 4.34 10.31
C MET A 43 -1.60 3.89 10.52
N SER A 44 -2.03 3.50 11.72
CA SER A 44 -3.43 3.17 11.99
C SER A 44 -4.36 4.38 11.77
N LYS A 45 -3.92 5.59 12.13
CA LYS A 45 -4.68 6.82 11.88
C LYS A 45 -4.67 7.25 10.40
N TYR A 46 -3.61 6.97 9.67
CA TYR A 46 -3.52 7.26 8.23
C TYR A 46 -4.05 6.14 7.33
N SER A 47 -4.23 4.92 7.85
CA SER A 47 -4.74 3.78 7.09
C SER A 47 -6.20 3.97 6.70
N SER A 48 -7.00 4.76 7.44
CA SER A 48 -8.35 5.13 7.01
C SER A 48 -8.36 5.99 5.74
N VAL A 49 -7.28 6.73 5.47
CA VAL A 49 -7.16 7.57 4.27
C VAL A 49 -6.72 6.74 3.06
N VAL A 50 -5.95 5.67 3.28
CA VAL A 50 -5.42 4.80 2.21
C VAL A 50 -6.36 3.64 1.88
N ASN A 51 -7.11 3.12 2.85
CA ASN A 51 -8.11 2.07 2.67
C ASN A 51 -9.43 2.49 3.33
N PRO A 52 -10.26 3.31 2.65
CA PRO A 52 -11.59 3.66 3.13
C PRO A 52 -12.48 2.42 3.35
N ASP A 53 -12.28 1.36 2.55
CA ASP A 53 -13.03 0.09 2.64
C ASP A 53 -12.84 -0.68 3.97
N LEU A 54 -11.80 -0.36 4.76
CA LEU A 54 -11.45 -1.12 5.96
C LEU A 54 -11.99 -0.52 7.25
N ASN A 55 -12.46 0.74 7.24
CA ASN A 55 -12.80 1.47 8.47
C ASN A 55 -14.22 2.05 8.50
N ASP A 56 -14.82 2.39 7.36
CA ASP A 56 -16.21 2.85 7.32
C ASP A 56 -17.08 1.75 6.71
N GLY A 57 -17.98 1.19 7.53
CA GLY A 57 -18.95 0.18 7.13
C GLY A 57 -20.01 0.64 6.12
N LEU A 58 -19.75 1.72 5.38
CA LEU A 58 -20.38 1.99 4.10
C LEU A 58 -19.41 1.52 3.02
N ALA A 59 -19.73 0.39 2.40
CA ALA A 59 -19.07 0.02 1.15
C ALA A 59 -19.08 1.24 0.22
N LEU A 60 -17.97 1.55 -0.44
CA LEU A 60 -17.90 2.65 -1.41
C LEU A 60 -19.03 2.57 -2.46
N GLU A 61 -19.52 1.35 -2.70
CA GLU A 61 -20.68 1.02 -3.54
C GLU A 61 -22.02 1.60 -3.04
N ASP A 62 -22.15 1.94 -1.76
CA ASP A 62 -23.33 2.55 -1.14
C ASP A 62 -23.28 4.09 -1.11
N ASP A 63 -22.14 4.70 -1.48
CA ASP A 63 -22.08 6.15 -1.65
C ASP A 63 -22.90 6.57 -2.89
N PRO A 64 -23.96 7.40 -2.75
CA PRO A 64 -24.77 7.85 -3.87
C PRO A 64 -23.97 8.62 -4.92
N ARG A 65 -22.88 9.29 -4.53
CA ARG A 65 -21.99 10.00 -5.47
C ARG A 65 -21.17 9.03 -6.31
N TYR A 66 -20.70 7.94 -5.70
CA TYR A 66 -19.98 6.89 -6.40
C TYR A 66 -20.88 6.17 -7.42
N ARG A 67 -22.13 5.86 -7.04
CA ARG A 67 -23.13 5.28 -7.96
C ARG A 67 -23.42 6.20 -9.15
N ALA A 68 -23.59 7.50 -8.92
CA ALA A 68 -23.82 8.46 -9.99
C ALA A 68 -22.64 8.52 -10.97
N ALA A 69 -21.40 8.56 -10.46
CA ALA A 69 -20.20 8.57 -11.30
C ALA A 69 -20.03 7.26 -12.10
N MET A 70 -20.37 6.11 -11.52
CA MET A 70 -20.34 4.82 -12.23
C MET A 70 -21.41 4.72 -13.31
N GLN A 71 -22.60 5.29 -13.10
CA GLN A 71 -23.64 5.39 -14.11
C GLN A 71 -23.19 6.27 -15.29
N GLU A 72 -22.64 7.45 -15.02
CA GLU A 72 -22.09 8.34 -16.05
C GLU A 72 -20.97 7.65 -16.85
N ARG A 73 -20.08 6.92 -16.17
CA ARG A 73 -19.05 6.11 -16.82
C ARG A 73 -19.64 5.05 -17.74
N ALA A 74 -20.69 4.35 -17.32
CA ALA A 74 -21.34 3.31 -18.12
C ALA A 74 -21.99 3.90 -19.39
N GLU A 75 -22.63 5.07 -19.27
CA GLU A 75 -23.22 5.79 -20.41
C GLU A 75 -22.13 6.26 -21.40
N LEU A 76 -21.02 6.79 -20.89
CA LEU A 76 -19.89 7.20 -21.71
C LEU A 76 -19.24 6.01 -22.44
N VAL A 77 -19.14 4.85 -21.80
CA VAL A 77 -18.64 3.61 -22.43
C VAL A 77 -19.59 3.13 -23.52
N TYR A 78 -20.91 3.19 -23.32
CA TYR A 78 -21.88 2.82 -24.33
C TYR A 78 -21.84 3.76 -25.55
N THR A 79 -21.71 5.06 -25.32
CA THR A 79 -21.63 6.07 -26.39
C THR A 79 -20.31 6.03 -27.16
N THR A 80 -19.19 5.73 -26.50
CA THR A 80 -17.89 5.51 -27.17
C THR A 80 -17.86 4.17 -27.92
N GLY A 81 -18.33 3.08 -27.31
CA GLY A 81 -18.41 1.77 -27.97
C GLY A 81 -19.29 1.77 -29.23
N SER A 82 -20.41 2.49 -29.21
CA SER A 82 -21.26 2.67 -30.39
C SER A 82 -20.61 3.52 -31.50
N ARG A 83 -19.84 4.56 -31.13
CA ARG A 83 -19.06 5.36 -32.08
C ARG A 83 -17.92 4.57 -32.74
N ASP A 84 -17.21 3.75 -31.96
CA ASP A 84 -16.15 2.89 -32.47
C ASP A 84 -16.70 1.79 -33.39
N ALA A 85 -17.84 1.20 -33.03
CA ALA A 85 -18.56 0.25 -33.89
C ALA A 85 -18.99 0.90 -35.23
N MET A 86 -19.49 2.14 -35.18
CA MET A 86 -19.87 2.90 -36.37
C MET A 86 -18.66 3.23 -37.25
N GLN A 87 -17.54 3.68 -36.67
CA GLN A 87 -16.30 3.93 -37.41
C GLN A 87 -15.75 2.66 -38.05
N LYS A 88 -15.81 1.53 -37.35
CA LYS A 88 -15.40 0.22 -37.90
C LYS A 88 -16.27 -0.20 -39.07
N ALA A 89 -17.59 0.03 -39.00
CA ALA A 89 -18.51 -0.25 -40.11
C ALA A 89 -18.25 0.65 -41.34
N ILE A 90 -17.99 1.94 -41.13
CA ILE A 90 -17.65 2.90 -42.21
C ILE A 90 -16.32 2.50 -42.87
N ARG A 91 -15.31 2.16 -42.07
CA ARG A 91 -14.01 1.70 -42.58
C ARG A 91 -14.14 0.41 -43.39
N LYS A 92 -14.98 -0.54 -42.94
CA LYS A 92 -15.27 -1.77 -43.67
C LYS A 92 -15.92 -1.48 -45.03
N ARG A 93 -16.92 -0.59 -45.08
CA ARG A 93 -17.57 -0.18 -46.34
C ARG A 93 -16.65 0.56 -47.30
N ARG A 94 -15.67 1.34 -46.78
CA ARG A 94 -14.68 2.04 -47.63
C ARG A 94 -13.60 1.11 -48.19
N LEU A 95 -13.41 -0.08 -47.61
CA LEU A 95 -12.41 -1.06 -48.03
C LEU A 95 -12.96 -2.10 -49.02
N GLU A 96 -14.27 -2.20 -49.21
CA GLU A 96 -14.86 -3.02 -50.25
C GLU A 96 -14.87 -2.21 -51.58
N PRO A 97 -14.05 -2.58 -52.58
CA PRO A 97 -14.13 -1.95 -53.89
C PRO A 97 -15.48 -2.31 -54.55
N PRO A 98 -16.05 -1.43 -55.39
CA PRO A 98 -17.30 -1.73 -56.08
C PRO A 98 -17.15 -3.02 -56.90
N PRO A 99 -18.17 -3.91 -56.89
CA PRO A 99 -18.15 -5.10 -57.74
C PRO A 99 -18.06 -4.66 -59.20
N ALA A 100 -17.09 -5.23 -59.91
CA ALA A 100 -16.86 -5.03 -61.34
C ALA A 100 -18.00 -5.58 -62.20
#